data_AF-A9VS68-F1
#
_entry.id   AF-A9VS68-F1
#
_cell.length_a   1.000
_cell.length_b   1.000
_cell.length_c   1.000
_cell.angle_alpha   90.00
_cell.angle_beta   90.00
_cell.angle_gamma   90.00
#
_symmetry.space_group_name_H-M   'P 1'
#
loop_
_entity.id
_entity.type
_entity.pdbx_description
1 polymer ?
#
loop_
_entity_poly.entity_id
_entity_poly.type
_entity_poly.pdbx_seq_one_letter_code
_entity_poly.pdbx_strand_id
1 'polypeptide(L)'
;MKETELQQELLKKMLPWLLIHYNVDDLYTENKNAALKIIMEKLEKEQILDQENMMIITHGFHESKNSFLRILERFDEEDFFENKEMLLFKAVSILESAVNDRLHEELQLQYGMSHARVNKILIRLKVEEKLDWFLQILCGETFLQQKGWMKIRPIITLRNSFIHPKPTDIDKYQKQSVAISKESLLEFMDACTECYSFLNAIKSSEVEEYNEKIKRLTALVGQK
;
A
#
# COMPACT_ATOMS: atom_id res chain seq x y z
N MET A 1 17.55 20.59 11.33
CA MET A 1 17.96 19.18 11.44
C MET A 1 19.20 19.01 10.60
N LYS A 2 20.31 18.57 11.18
CA LYS A 2 21.56 18.41 10.42
C LYS A 2 21.41 17.20 9.50
N GLU A 3 21.96 17.27 8.29
CA GLU A 3 21.95 16.21 7.27
C GLU A 3 22.34 14.83 7.84
N THR A 4 23.25 14.83 8.82
CA THR A 4 23.73 13.66 9.55
C THR A 4 22.68 13.01 10.47
N GLU A 5 21.76 13.80 11.05
CA GLU A 5 20.66 13.29 11.90
C GLU A 5 19.59 12.60 11.04
N LEU A 6 19.26 13.18 9.89
CA LEU A 6 18.31 12.62 8.93
C LEU A 6 18.82 11.28 8.37
N GLN A 7 20.10 11.22 8.00
CA GLN A 7 20.74 9.99 7.52
C GLN A 7 20.74 8.89 8.59
N GLN A 8 21.04 9.24 9.85
CA GLN A 8 21.01 8.28 10.96
C GLN A 8 19.61 7.74 11.26
N GLU A 9 18.57 8.58 11.16
CA GLU A 9 17.19 8.11 11.32
C GLU A 9 16.74 7.19 10.19
N LEU A 10 17.10 7.51 8.94
CA LEU A 10 16.82 6.67 7.78
C LEU A 10 17.48 5.29 7.91
N LEU A 11 18.77 5.27 8.24
CA LEU A 11 19.52 4.04 8.47
C LEU A 11 18.90 3.17 9.58
N LYS A 12 18.42 3.78 10.68
CA LYS A 12 17.74 3.03 11.74
C LYS A 12 16.43 2.40 11.30
N LYS A 13 15.64 3.09 10.46
CA LYS A 13 14.39 2.54 9.92
C LYS A 13 14.65 1.40 8.94
N MET A 14 15.76 1.45 8.20
CA MET A 14 16.11 0.45 7.19
C MET A 14 16.87 -0.74 7.74
N LEU A 15 17.59 -0.57 8.86
CA LEU A 15 18.45 -1.61 9.43
C LEU A 15 17.74 -2.94 9.69
N PRO A 16 16.52 -3.00 10.28
CA PRO A 16 15.78 -4.24 10.44
C PRO A 16 15.59 -5.02 9.13
N TRP A 17 15.30 -4.31 8.04
CA TRP A 17 15.15 -4.92 6.71
C TRP A 17 16.47 -5.44 6.18
N LEU A 18 17.55 -4.66 6.29
CA LEU A 18 18.90 -5.06 5.85
C LEU A 18 19.39 -6.30 6.59
N LEU A 19 19.08 -6.41 7.88
CA LEU A 19 19.43 -7.57 8.69
C LEU A 19 18.80 -8.87 8.17
N ILE A 20 17.52 -8.82 7.83
CA ILE A 20 16.81 -9.98 7.24
C ILE A 20 17.31 -10.24 5.81
N HIS A 21 17.41 -9.19 4.99
CA HIS A 21 17.80 -9.29 3.59
C HIS A 21 19.16 -9.98 3.42
N TYR A 22 20.10 -9.67 4.30
CA TYR A 22 21.44 -10.27 4.28
C TYR A 22 21.60 -11.51 5.14
N ASN A 23 20.52 -11.98 5.78
CA ASN A 23 20.50 -13.15 6.64
C ASN A 23 21.52 -13.08 7.79
N VAL A 24 21.55 -11.93 8.48
CA VAL A 24 22.45 -11.61 9.60
C VAL A 24 21.69 -11.17 10.86
N ASP A 25 20.38 -11.42 10.92
CA ASP A 25 19.51 -11.08 12.06
C ASP A 25 19.85 -11.86 13.34
N ASP A 26 20.18 -13.15 13.22
CA ASP A 26 20.69 -13.94 14.33
C ASP A 26 22.03 -13.41 14.83
N LEU A 27 22.97 -13.15 13.91
CA LEU A 27 24.28 -12.58 14.23
C LEU A 27 24.15 -11.20 14.88
N TYR A 28 23.16 -10.39 14.50
CA TYR A 28 22.94 -9.09 15.12
C TYR A 28 22.45 -9.21 16.58
N THR A 29 21.70 -10.27 16.89
CA THR A 29 21.27 -10.57 18.25
C THR A 29 22.47 -10.96 19.13
N GLU A 30 23.44 -11.69 18.57
CA GLU A 30 24.63 -12.18 19.29
C GLU A 30 25.78 -11.15 19.34
N ASN A 31 26.08 -10.51 18.21
CA ASN A 31 27.17 -9.58 18.01
C ASN A 31 26.82 -8.49 16.98
N LYS A 32 26.20 -7.41 17.49
CA LYS A 32 25.79 -6.24 16.70
C LYS A 32 26.89 -5.71 15.78
N ASN A 33 28.14 -5.63 16.26
CA ASN A 33 29.25 -5.05 15.49
C ASN A 33 29.64 -5.91 14.29
N ALA A 34 29.64 -7.24 14.46
CA ALA A 34 29.96 -8.17 13.38
C ALA A 34 28.87 -8.13 12.28
N ALA A 35 27.60 -8.14 12.67
CA ALA A 35 26.48 -8.04 11.72
C ALA A 35 26.50 -6.71 10.94
N LEU A 36 26.72 -5.59 11.62
CA LEU A 36 26.81 -4.28 10.96
C LEU A 36 27.98 -4.20 9.97
N LYS A 37 29.12 -4.80 10.31
CA LYS A 37 30.28 -4.85 9.39
C LYS A 37 29.93 -5.58 8.09
N ILE A 38 29.23 -6.72 8.17
CA ILE A 38 28.79 -7.47 6.98
C ILE A 38 27.81 -6.64 6.15
N ILE A 39 26.85 -5.95 6.79
CA ILE A 39 25.90 -5.07 6.08
C ILE A 39 26.65 -3.98 5.32
N MET A 40 27.58 -3.27 5.98
CA MET A 40 28.35 -2.20 5.34
C MET A 40 29.17 -2.71 4.17
N GLU A 41 29.87 -3.84 4.33
CA GLU A 41 30.64 -4.47 3.25
C GLU A 41 29.76 -4.87 2.05
N LYS A 42 28.52 -5.32 2.30
CA LYS A 42 27.57 -5.64 1.24
C LYS A 42 27.01 -4.39 0.58
N LEU A 43 26.63 -3.36 1.33
CA LEU A 43 26.15 -2.09 0.78
C LEU A 43 27.21 -1.34 -0.05
N GLU A 44 28.50 -1.48 0.29
CA GLU A 44 29.59 -0.91 -0.51
C GLU A 44 29.78 -1.66 -1.84
N LYS A 45 29.50 -2.97 -1.86
CA LYS A 45 29.65 -3.82 -3.06
C LYS A 45 28.40 -3.82 -3.94
N GLU A 46 27.24 -3.78 -3.30
CA GLU A 46 25.93 -3.84 -3.90
C GLU A 46 25.33 -2.44 -3.81
N GLN A 47 25.15 -1.80 -4.97
CA GLN A 47 24.47 -0.51 -5.10
C GLN A 47 22.96 -0.62 -4.81
N ILE A 48 22.55 -1.35 -3.78
CA ILE A 48 21.14 -1.50 -3.36
C ILE A 48 20.55 -0.14 -2.98
N LEU A 49 21.38 0.80 -2.49
CA LEU A 49 20.98 2.19 -2.27
C LEU A 49 20.66 2.96 -3.55
N ASP A 50 21.24 2.55 -4.68
CA ASP A 50 21.04 3.20 -5.98
C ASP A 50 20.00 2.46 -6.85
N GLN A 51 19.47 1.34 -6.37
CA GLN A 51 18.38 0.64 -7.07
C GLN A 51 17.06 1.37 -6.80
N GLU A 52 16.39 1.83 -7.87
CA GLU A 52 15.02 2.41 -7.85
C GLU A 52 13.95 1.54 -7.17
N ASN A 53 14.31 0.32 -6.77
CA ASN A 53 13.43 -0.69 -6.17
C ASN A 53 13.46 -0.68 -4.63
N MET A 54 14.16 0.27 -4.02
CA MET A 54 14.36 0.21 -2.59
C MET A 54 13.15 0.77 -1.82
N MET A 55 12.52 -0.15 -1.08
CA MET A 55 11.59 0.09 0.03
C MET A 55 10.57 1.21 -0.22
N ILE A 56 9.39 0.85 -0.73
CA ILE A 56 8.26 1.77 -0.72
C ILE A 56 7.90 2.01 0.75
N ILE A 57 8.22 3.21 1.26
CA ILE A 57 7.59 3.73 2.48
C ILE A 57 6.15 4.05 2.09
N THR A 58 5.29 3.04 2.08
CA THR A 58 3.86 3.25 1.88
C THR A 58 3.33 3.90 3.15
N HIS A 59 2.61 5.02 3.00
CA HIS A 59 1.77 5.49 4.09
C HIS A 59 0.70 4.42 4.27
N GLY A 60 0.70 3.76 5.44
CA GLY A 60 -0.19 2.63 5.69
C GLY A 60 -1.64 3.00 5.36
N PHE A 61 -2.44 2.02 4.94
CA PHE A 61 -3.84 2.23 4.56
C PHE A 61 -4.60 3.13 5.56
N HIS A 62 -4.42 2.89 6.86
CA HIS A 62 -5.07 3.67 7.92
C HIS A 62 -4.62 5.14 7.97
N GLU A 63 -3.34 5.44 7.73
CA GLU A 63 -2.85 6.82 7.70
C GLU A 63 -3.43 7.57 6.49
N SER A 64 -3.41 6.92 5.33
CA SER A 64 -4.01 7.45 4.10
C SER A 64 -5.52 7.67 4.25
N LYS A 65 -6.25 6.71 4.85
CA LYS A 65 -7.66 6.84 5.18
C LYS A 65 -7.90 8.03 6.12
N ASN A 66 -7.20 8.09 7.24
CA ASN A 66 -7.42 9.13 8.24
C ASN A 66 -7.09 10.52 7.70
N SER A 67 -6.03 10.63 6.89
CA SER A 67 -5.70 11.88 6.19
C SER A 67 -6.81 12.30 5.24
N PHE A 68 -7.32 11.37 4.43
CA PHE A 68 -8.43 11.62 3.51
C PHE A 68 -9.71 12.04 4.24
N LEU A 69 -10.08 11.36 5.34
CA LEU A 69 -11.26 11.70 6.11
C LEU A 69 -11.16 13.11 6.72
N ARG A 70 -10.00 13.49 7.27
CA ARG A 70 -9.76 14.84 7.78
C ARG A 70 -9.84 15.91 6.69
N ILE A 71 -9.42 15.59 5.47
CA ILE A 71 -9.59 16.48 4.32
C ILE A 71 -11.08 16.61 4.03
N LEU A 72 -11.81 15.50 3.90
CA LEU A 72 -13.23 15.50 3.57
C LEU A 72 -14.09 16.28 4.57
N GLU A 73 -13.75 16.20 5.86
CA GLU A 73 -14.41 16.95 6.94
C GLU A 73 -14.21 18.48 6.86
N ARG A 74 -13.09 18.94 6.28
CA ARG A 74 -12.75 20.38 6.21
C ARG A 74 -13.42 21.11 5.07
N PHE A 75 -13.77 20.41 4.00
CA PHE A 75 -14.43 21.00 2.84
C PHE A 75 -15.86 21.35 3.25
N ASP A 76 -16.32 22.56 2.99
CA ASP A 76 -17.76 22.86 3.06
C ASP A 76 -18.48 22.28 1.82
N GLU A 77 -19.74 22.66 1.57
CA GLU A 77 -20.47 22.14 0.41
C GLU A 77 -19.96 22.70 -0.93
N GLU A 78 -19.55 23.98 -0.95
CA GLU A 78 -19.08 24.67 -2.14
C GLU A 78 -17.69 24.15 -2.53
N ASP A 79 -16.77 24.11 -1.57
CA ASP A 79 -15.43 23.54 -1.72
C ASP A 79 -15.53 22.08 -2.20
N PHE A 80 -16.44 21.30 -1.59
CA PHE A 80 -16.61 19.90 -1.97
C PHE A 80 -17.08 19.78 -3.42
N PHE A 81 -18.07 20.59 -3.82
CA PHE A 81 -18.62 20.54 -5.17
C PHE A 81 -17.55 20.79 -6.24
N GLU A 82 -16.65 21.76 -6.00
CA GLU A 82 -15.54 22.07 -6.90
C GLU A 82 -14.48 20.97 -6.98
N ASN A 83 -14.30 20.20 -5.90
CA ASN A 83 -13.18 19.27 -5.75
C ASN A 83 -13.58 17.78 -5.72
N LYS A 84 -14.86 17.45 -5.82
CA LYS A 84 -15.39 16.08 -5.66
C LYS A 84 -14.79 15.05 -6.60
N GLU A 85 -14.46 15.42 -7.85
CA GLU A 85 -13.80 14.50 -8.78
C GLU A 85 -12.39 14.16 -8.27
N MET A 86 -11.61 15.17 -7.85
CA MET A 86 -10.29 14.96 -7.26
C MET A 86 -10.35 14.08 -6.01
N LEU A 87 -11.35 14.30 -5.15
CA LEU A 87 -11.58 13.50 -3.95
C LEU A 87 -11.95 12.05 -4.30
N LEU A 88 -12.77 11.84 -5.32
CA LEU A 88 -13.08 10.51 -5.87
C LEU A 88 -11.82 9.80 -6.37
N PHE A 89 -10.97 10.49 -7.15
CA PHE A 89 -9.69 9.94 -7.60
C PHE A 89 -8.81 9.56 -6.42
N LYS A 90 -8.67 10.46 -5.43
CA LYS A 90 -7.86 10.21 -4.24
C LYS A 90 -8.36 9.01 -3.44
N ALA A 91 -9.67 8.89 -3.22
CA ALA A 91 -10.26 7.77 -2.51
C ALA A 91 -9.95 6.43 -3.20
N VAL A 92 -10.19 6.35 -4.51
CA VAL A 92 -9.90 5.12 -5.28
C VAL A 92 -8.40 4.79 -5.27
N SER A 93 -7.52 5.79 -5.36
CA SER A 93 -6.07 5.57 -5.26
C SER A 93 -5.63 5.01 -3.91
N ILE A 94 -6.31 5.32 -2.80
CA ILE A 94 -6.00 4.74 -1.49
C ILE A 94 -6.30 3.23 -1.48
N LEU A 95 -7.43 2.82 -2.05
CA LEU A 95 -7.76 1.40 -2.21
C LEU A 95 -6.74 0.70 -3.13
N GLU A 96 -6.46 1.30 -4.29
CA GLU A 96 -5.49 0.75 -5.26
C GLU A 96 -4.12 0.53 -4.64
N SER A 97 -3.64 1.49 -3.85
CA SER A 97 -2.37 1.34 -3.12
C SER A 97 -2.45 0.21 -2.11
N ALA A 98 -3.47 0.16 -1.27
CA ALA A 98 -3.59 -0.88 -0.24
C ALA A 98 -3.65 -2.30 -0.83
N VAL A 99 -4.37 -2.48 -1.94
CA VAL A 99 -4.43 -3.76 -2.67
C VAL A 99 -3.07 -4.10 -3.28
N ASN A 100 -2.41 -3.13 -3.90
CA ASN A 100 -1.10 -3.34 -4.50
C ASN A 100 -0.04 -3.69 -3.45
N ASP A 101 0.00 -2.96 -2.34
CA ASP A 101 0.96 -3.15 -1.26
C ASP A 101 0.83 -4.58 -0.69
N ARG A 102 -0.40 -5.01 -0.40
CA ARG A 102 -0.66 -6.38 0.07
C ARG A 102 -0.20 -7.44 -0.92
N LEU A 103 -0.59 -7.32 -2.19
CA LEU A 103 -0.22 -8.31 -3.22
C LEU A 103 1.28 -8.30 -3.48
N HIS A 104 1.90 -7.13 -3.36
CA HIS A 104 3.32 -6.97 -3.52
C HIS A 104 4.08 -7.69 -2.41
N GLU A 105 3.67 -7.53 -1.15
CA GLU A 105 4.20 -8.31 -0.02
C GLU A 105 4.10 -9.82 -0.29
N GLU A 106 2.94 -10.30 -0.73
CA GLU A 106 2.74 -11.74 -1.01
C GLU A 106 3.70 -12.26 -2.07
N LEU A 107 3.75 -11.58 -3.22
CA LEU A 107 4.54 -12.03 -4.37
C LEU A 107 6.04 -11.99 -4.08
N GLN A 108 6.49 -11.05 -3.25
CA GLN A 108 7.88 -10.98 -2.84
C GLN A 108 8.24 -12.07 -1.83
N LEU A 109 7.43 -12.22 -0.77
CA LEU A 109 7.78 -13.04 0.37
C LEU A 109 7.45 -14.52 0.13
N GLN A 110 6.27 -14.82 -0.40
CA GLN A 110 5.84 -16.20 -0.65
C GLN A 110 6.45 -16.77 -1.95
N TYR A 111 6.58 -15.94 -2.99
CA TYR A 111 7.01 -16.40 -4.33
C TYR A 111 8.41 -15.92 -4.74
N GLY A 112 9.12 -15.19 -3.88
CA GLY A 112 10.49 -14.73 -4.13
C GLY A 112 10.63 -13.80 -5.35
N MET A 113 9.55 -13.13 -5.77
CA MET A 113 9.58 -12.29 -6.97
C MET A 113 10.31 -10.96 -6.70
N SER A 114 11.08 -10.48 -7.67
CA SER A 114 11.70 -9.15 -7.57
C SER A 114 10.67 -8.02 -7.68
N HIS A 115 10.92 -6.89 -7.02
CA HIS A 115 10.08 -5.68 -7.07
C HIS A 115 9.70 -5.28 -8.51
N ALA A 116 10.68 -5.23 -9.41
CA ALA A 116 10.45 -4.89 -10.82
C ALA A 116 9.50 -5.88 -11.54
N ARG A 117 9.56 -7.17 -11.18
CA ARG A 117 8.66 -8.19 -11.76
C ARG A 117 7.25 -8.04 -11.19
N VAL A 118 7.13 -7.84 -9.88
CA VAL A 118 5.85 -7.63 -9.20
C VAL A 118 5.14 -6.40 -9.77
N ASN A 119 5.82 -5.27 -9.89
CA ASN A 119 5.23 -4.05 -10.46
C ASN A 119 4.77 -4.24 -11.91
N LYS A 120 5.54 -4.95 -12.74
CA LYS A 120 5.12 -5.28 -14.12
C LYS A 120 3.82 -6.08 -14.18
N ILE A 121 3.57 -6.95 -13.18
CA ILE A 121 2.33 -7.71 -13.07
C ILE A 121 1.21 -6.79 -12.57
N LEU A 122 1.39 -6.14 -11.42
CA LEU A 122 0.33 -5.39 -10.75
C LEU A 122 -0.14 -4.16 -11.56
N ILE A 123 0.73 -3.50 -12.33
CA ILE A 123 0.33 -2.36 -13.18
C ILE A 123 -0.66 -2.78 -14.28
N ARG A 124 -0.60 -4.03 -14.75
CA ARG A 124 -1.45 -4.51 -15.84
C ARG A 124 -2.83 -4.95 -15.39
N LEU A 125 -3.00 -5.22 -14.10
CA LEU A 125 -4.24 -5.75 -13.53
C LEU A 125 -5.09 -4.63 -12.94
N LYS A 126 -6.38 -4.64 -13.26
CA LYS A 126 -7.38 -3.81 -12.61
C LYS A 126 -7.60 -4.28 -11.16
N VAL A 127 -8.13 -3.41 -10.31
CA VAL A 127 -8.48 -3.76 -8.92
C VAL A 127 -9.44 -4.95 -8.86
N GLU A 128 -10.43 -5.01 -9.75
CA GLU A 128 -11.37 -6.13 -9.82
C GLU A 128 -10.65 -7.46 -10.12
N GLU A 129 -9.70 -7.46 -11.06
CA GLU A 129 -8.90 -8.66 -11.40
C GLU A 129 -7.98 -9.08 -10.25
N LYS A 130 -7.38 -8.09 -9.57
CA LYS A 130 -6.55 -8.28 -8.38
C LYS A 130 -7.34 -8.93 -7.24
N LEU A 131 -8.55 -8.44 -6.97
CA LEU A 131 -9.42 -8.89 -5.88
C LEU A 131 -10.24 -10.14 -6.21
N ASP A 132 -10.10 -10.68 -7.42
CA ASP A 132 -10.81 -11.87 -7.87
C ASP A 132 -9.86 -13.00 -8.27
N TRP A 133 -9.76 -13.33 -9.57
CA TRP A 133 -9.00 -14.47 -10.05
C TRP A 133 -7.53 -14.44 -9.61
N PHE A 134 -6.93 -13.25 -9.45
CA PHE A 134 -5.54 -13.18 -9.01
C PHE A 134 -5.38 -13.60 -7.55
N LEU A 135 -6.25 -13.12 -6.64
CA LEU A 135 -6.29 -13.62 -5.27
C LEU A 135 -6.64 -15.11 -5.22
N GLN A 136 -7.56 -15.59 -6.07
CA GLN A 136 -7.92 -17.00 -6.11
C GLN A 136 -6.71 -17.88 -6.47
N ILE A 137 -5.83 -17.41 -7.37
CA ILE A 137 -4.58 -18.12 -7.70
C ILE A 137 -3.60 -18.10 -6.52
N LEU A 138 -3.50 -16.98 -5.79
CA LEU A 138 -2.53 -16.83 -4.70
C LEU A 138 -2.92 -17.60 -3.43
N CYS A 139 -4.20 -17.55 -3.06
CA CYS A 139 -4.67 -18.02 -1.76
C CYS A 139 -6.04 -18.71 -1.79
N GLY A 140 -6.64 -18.90 -2.96
CA GLY A 140 -7.95 -19.56 -3.10
C GLY A 140 -9.16 -18.68 -2.79
N GLU A 141 -8.95 -17.42 -2.45
CA GLU A 141 -9.99 -16.51 -1.95
C GLU A 141 -10.38 -15.44 -2.99
N THR A 142 -11.58 -14.87 -2.85
CA THR A 142 -12.07 -13.73 -3.66
C THR A 142 -12.78 -12.71 -2.78
N PHE A 143 -12.49 -11.43 -2.97
CA PHE A 143 -13.21 -10.36 -2.27
C PHE A 143 -14.53 -10.00 -2.97
N LEU A 144 -14.75 -10.41 -4.23
CA LEU A 144 -15.91 -9.94 -4.99
C LEU A 144 -17.24 -10.47 -4.45
N GLN A 145 -17.18 -11.55 -3.65
CA GLN A 145 -18.33 -12.13 -2.96
C GLN A 145 -18.65 -11.43 -1.62
N GLN A 146 -17.75 -10.54 -1.15
CA GLN A 146 -17.93 -9.81 0.10
C GLN A 146 -18.88 -8.62 -0.08
N LYS A 147 -19.65 -8.29 0.98
CA LYS A 147 -20.61 -7.18 0.96
C LYS A 147 -19.94 -5.84 0.61
N GLY A 148 -18.71 -5.62 1.07
CA GLY A 148 -17.92 -4.42 0.78
C GLY A 148 -17.69 -4.20 -0.72
N TRP A 149 -17.58 -5.26 -1.53
CA TRP A 149 -17.35 -5.11 -2.98
C TRP A 149 -18.50 -4.37 -3.69
N MET A 150 -19.74 -4.60 -3.25
CA MET A 150 -20.92 -3.93 -3.82
C MET A 150 -20.91 -2.42 -3.60
N LYS A 151 -20.18 -1.93 -2.59
CA LYS A 151 -19.95 -0.50 -2.33
C LYS A 151 -18.73 0.04 -3.04
N ILE A 152 -17.69 -0.78 -3.21
CA ILE A 152 -16.44 -0.40 -3.90
C ILE A 152 -16.65 -0.28 -5.42
N ARG A 153 -17.27 -1.27 -6.05
CA ARG A 153 -17.37 -1.39 -7.51
C ARG A 153 -18.03 -0.18 -8.18
N PRO A 154 -19.15 0.37 -7.67
CA PRO A 154 -19.76 1.56 -8.28
C PRO A 154 -18.84 2.77 -8.29
N ILE A 155 -18.05 2.98 -7.23
CA ILE A 155 -17.15 4.13 -7.07
C ILE A 155 -15.93 3.99 -7.99
N ILE A 156 -15.35 2.79 -8.14
CA ILE A 156 -14.30 2.54 -9.14
C ILE A 156 -14.84 2.79 -10.55
N THR A 157 -16.05 2.30 -10.85
CA THR A 157 -16.70 2.49 -12.15
C THR A 157 -16.93 3.98 -12.44
N LEU A 158 -17.39 4.71 -11.42
CA LEU A 158 -17.60 6.15 -11.48
C LEU A 158 -16.30 6.89 -11.77
N ARG A 159 -15.22 6.62 -11.02
CA ARG A 159 -13.88 7.18 -11.25
C ARG A 159 -13.40 6.94 -12.68
N ASN A 160 -13.55 5.71 -13.17
CA ASN A 160 -13.11 5.33 -14.51
C ASN A 160 -13.88 6.09 -15.62
N SER A 161 -15.12 6.51 -15.37
CA SER A 161 -15.87 7.33 -16.33
C SER A 161 -15.31 8.75 -16.53
N PHE A 162 -14.52 9.25 -15.58
CA PHE A 162 -13.85 10.55 -15.65
C PHE A 162 -12.40 10.50 -16.19
N ILE A 163 -11.83 9.30 -16.39
CA ILE A 163 -10.47 9.13 -16.94
C ILE A 163 -10.44 9.26 -18.47
N HIS A 164 -11.51 8.83 -19.14
CA HIS A 164 -11.66 8.94 -20.59
C HIS A 164 -12.14 10.36 -20.96
N PRO A 165 -11.93 10.84 -22.22
CA PRO A 165 -12.35 12.19 -22.60
C PRO A 165 -13.79 12.46 -22.14
N LYS A 166 -14.00 13.66 -21.57
CA LYS A 166 -15.25 14.08 -20.92
C LYS A 166 -16.44 13.56 -21.71
N PRO A 167 -17.46 13.00 -21.05
CA PRO A 167 -18.67 12.55 -21.73
C PRO A 167 -19.13 13.65 -22.68
N THR A 168 -19.27 13.34 -23.97
CA THR A 168 -19.88 14.24 -24.95
C THR A 168 -21.34 14.55 -24.63
N ASP A 169 -21.92 13.76 -23.72
CA ASP A 169 -23.26 13.88 -23.16
C ASP A 169 -23.21 14.57 -21.78
N ILE A 170 -23.75 15.79 -21.73
CA ILE A 170 -23.80 16.64 -20.52
C ILE A 170 -24.70 16.01 -19.45
N ASP A 171 -25.81 15.37 -19.83
CA ASP A 171 -26.76 14.77 -18.88
C ASP A 171 -26.12 13.56 -18.20
N LYS A 172 -25.37 12.77 -18.97
CA LYS A 172 -24.58 11.67 -18.43
C LYS A 172 -23.51 12.15 -17.45
N TYR A 173 -22.79 13.22 -17.80
CA TYR A 173 -21.80 13.82 -16.91
C TYR A 173 -22.43 14.34 -15.63
N GLN A 174 -23.54 15.08 -15.71
CA GLN A 174 -24.25 15.59 -14.54
C GLN A 174 -24.72 14.45 -13.63
N LYS A 175 -25.33 13.39 -14.18
CA LYS A 175 -25.76 12.24 -13.41
C LYS A 175 -24.61 11.56 -12.67
N GLN A 176 -23.45 11.41 -13.31
CA GLN A 176 -22.24 10.85 -12.69
C GLN A 176 -21.68 11.79 -11.62
N SER A 177 -21.63 13.08 -11.91
CA SER A 177 -21.11 14.12 -11.02
C SER A 177 -21.96 14.28 -9.74
N VAL A 178 -23.29 14.12 -9.84
CA VAL A 178 -24.21 14.13 -8.69
C VAL A 178 -24.07 12.89 -7.82
N ALA A 179 -23.63 11.76 -8.39
CA ALA A 179 -23.41 10.53 -7.63
C ALA A 179 -22.18 10.61 -6.69
N ILE A 180 -21.34 11.64 -6.83
CA ILE A 180 -20.21 11.88 -5.92
C ILE A 180 -20.69 12.77 -4.77
N SER A 181 -20.95 12.16 -3.61
CA SER A 181 -21.27 12.85 -2.36
C SER A 181 -20.29 12.50 -1.25
N LYS A 182 -20.23 13.31 -0.18
CA LYS A 182 -19.42 13.01 0.99
C LYS A 182 -19.79 11.65 1.59
N GLU A 183 -21.09 11.38 1.72
CA GLU A 183 -21.63 10.12 2.24
C GLU A 183 -21.17 8.94 1.39
N SER A 184 -21.24 9.05 0.05
CA SER A 184 -20.78 7.98 -0.84
C SER A 184 -19.28 7.69 -0.70
N LEU A 185 -18.45 8.72 -0.46
CA LEU A 185 -17.02 8.57 -0.25
C LEU A 185 -16.71 8.01 1.15
N LEU A 186 -17.49 8.35 2.17
CA LEU A 186 -17.37 7.77 3.51
C LEU A 186 -17.70 6.28 3.48
N GLU A 187 -18.86 5.90 2.89
CA GLU A 187 -19.26 4.51 2.74
C GLU A 187 -18.25 3.69 1.95
N PHE A 188 -17.66 4.30 0.91
CA PHE A 188 -16.58 3.71 0.15
C PHE A 188 -15.36 3.43 1.03
N MET A 189 -14.91 4.40 1.84
CA MET A 189 -13.73 4.23 2.70
C MET A 189 -13.94 3.18 3.80
N ASP A 190 -15.17 3.01 4.27
CA ASP A 190 -15.50 1.92 5.19
C ASP A 190 -15.47 0.56 4.49
N ALA A 191 -16.02 0.47 3.28
CA ALA A 191 -15.89 -0.75 2.47
C ALA A 191 -14.42 -1.07 2.12
N CYS A 192 -13.58 -0.06 1.87
CA CYS A 192 -12.14 -0.22 1.70
C CYS A 192 -11.47 -0.76 2.98
N THR A 193 -12.00 -0.41 4.15
CA THR A 193 -11.50 -0.93 5.44
C THR A 193 -11.85 -2.41 5.58
N GLU A 194 -13.07 -2.80 5.22
CA GLU A 194 -13.47 -4.22 5.16
C GLU A 194 -12.56 -5.00 4.20
N CYS A 195 -12.29 -4.44 3.01
CA CYS A 195 -11.36 -5.03 2.04
C CYS A 195 -9.95 -5.18 2.61
N TYR A 196 -9.41 -4.14 3.26
CA TYR A 196 -8.09 -4.19 3.87
C TYR A 196 -8.01 -5.22 5.00
N SER A 197 -9.04 -5.31 5.84
CA SER A 197 -9.13 -6.32 6.90
C SER A 197 -9.20 -7.73 6.34
N PHE A 198 -10.01 -7.96 5.30
CA PHE A 198 -10.08 -9.24 4.61
C PHE A 198 -8.71 -9.65 4.06
N LEU A 199 -8.06 -8.74 3.33
CA LEU A 199 -6.73 -8.96 2.74
C LEU A 199 -5.66 -9.29 3.79
N ASN A 200 -5.73 -8.69 4.97
CA ASN A 200 -4.82 -9.01 6.08
C ASN A 200 -5.12 -10.35 6.75
N ALA A 201 -6.39 -10.78 6.79
CA ALA A 201 -6.77 -12.06 7.38
C ALA A 201 -6.32 -13.27 6.54
N ILE A 202 -6.10 -13.06 5.24
CA ILE A 202 -5.66 -14.09 4.29
C ILE A 202 -4.15 -13.98 3.99
N LYS A 203 -3.36 -13.45 4.93
CA LYS A 203 -1.89 -13.39 4.77
C LYS A 203 -1.27 -14.77 4.82
N SER A 204 -0.27 -15.00 3.95
CA SER A 204 0.51 -16.23 4.03
C SER A 204 1.38 -16.22 5.28
N SER A 205 1.71 -17.41 5.80
CA SER A 205 2.58 -17.56 6.97
C SER A 205 3.95 -16.91 6.75
N GLU A 206 4.48 -16.93 5.53
CA GLU A 206 5.75 -16.29 5.19
C GLU A 206 5.70 -14.77 5.40
N VAL A 207 4.57 -14.13 5.08
CA VAL A 207 4.37 -12.69 5.31
C VAL A 207 4.25 -12.40 6.80
N GLU A 208 3.55 -13.25 7.56
CA GLU A 208 3.42 -13.10 9.01
C GLU A 208 4.77 -13.24 9.72
N GLU A 209 5.52 -14.30 9.42
CA GLU A 209 6.86 -14.55 9.96
C GLU A 209 7.82 -13.41 9.65
N TYR A 210 7.79 -12.89 8.42
CA TYR A 210 8.60 -11.74 8.03
C TYR A 210 8.26 -10.49 8.85
N ASN A 211 6.96 -10.19 9.01
CA ASN A 211 6.50 -9.03 9.77
C ASN A 211 6.85 -9.14 11.27
N GLU A 212 6.77 -10.34 11.84
CA GLU A 212 7.20 -10.59 13.21
C GLU A 212 8.71 -10.38 13.40
N LYS A 213 9.53 -10.89 12.46
CA LYS A 213 10.98 -10.65 12.45
C LYS A 213 11.30 -9.16 12.37
N ILE A 214 10.67 -8.43 11.44
CA ILE A 214 10.85 -6.97 11.32
C ILE A 214 10.47 -6.25 12.62
N LYS A 215 9.34 -6.60 13.24
CA LYS A 215 8.87 -5.98 14.48
C LYS A 215 9.86 -6.21 15.63
N ARG A 216 10.35 -7.45 15.80
CA ARG A 216 11.37 -7.81 16.80
C ARG A 216 12.65 -7.01 16.57
N LEU A 217 13.16 -6.98 15.34
CA LEU A 217 14.39 -6.28 15.01
C LEU A 217 14.26 -4.76 15.16
N THR A 218 13.12 -4.18 14.78
CA THR A 218 12.82 -2.76 14.98
C THR A 218 12.87 -2.39 16.46
N ALA A 219 12.29 -3.21 17.33
CA ALA A 219 12.37 -3.00 18.78
C ALA A 219 13.82 -3.06 19.29
N LEU A 220 14.62 -4.01 18.80
CA LEU A 220 16.03 -4.16 19.16
C LEU A 220 16.92 -2.98 18.70
N VAL A 221 16.63 -2.42 17.52
CA VAL A 221 17.33 -1.24 16.97
C VAL A 221 16.89 0.03 17.71
N GLY A 222 15.63 0.09 18.16
CA GLY A 222 15.06 1.21 18.91
C GLY A 222 15.49 1.29 20.38
N GLN A 223 15.98 0.19 20.96
CA GLN A 223 16.54 0.17 22.31
C GLN A 223 17.90 0.89 22.35
N LYS A 224 17.91 2.08 22.95
CA LYS A 224 19.10 2.78 23.45
C LYS A 224 19.31 2.46 24.91
#